data_AF-A0A5A7P357-F1
#
_entry.id   AF-A0A5A7P357-F1
#
_cell.length_a   1.000
_cell.length_b   1.000
_cell.length_c   1.000
_cell.angle_alpha   90.00
_cell.angle_beta   90.00
_cell.angle_gamma   90.00
#
_symmetry.space_group_name_H-M   'P 1'
#
loop_
_entity.id
_entity.type
_entity.pdbx_description
1 polymer ?
#
loop_
_entity_poly.entity_id
_entity_poly.type
_entity_poly.pdbx_seq_one_letter_code
_entity_poly.pdbx_strand_id
1 'polypeptide(L)'
;MATTNTLIDVKNGTLNMSVLGETVSISVRGAMSASSVNFVEECAFIDLADQLVDEMVIHEFEEVSLPVFEEEEELELKELPKHLKYVFLDDAQQKPVIIFAELDREEEEELIAMLRKNQKAIGWSMHAPDYLGRGSQAVSG
;
A
#
# COMPACT_ATOMS: atom_id res chain seq x y z
N MET A 1 22.78 -3.66 22.68
CA MET A 1 22.27 -3.89 24.05
C MET A 1 20.95 -4.63 23.94
N ALA A 2 20.81 -5.81 24.56
CA ALA A 2 19.54 -6.53 24.61
C ALA A 2 18.80 -6.16 25.90
N THR A 3 17.55 -5.73 25.81
CA THR A 3 16.72 -5.36 26.97
C THR A 3 16.08 -6.61 27.58
N THR A 4 16.86 -7.36 28.35
CA THR A 4 16.37 -8.54 29.09
C THR A 4 15.38 -8.08 30.17
N ASN A 5 14.27 -8.81 30.36
CA ASN A 5 13.22 -8.51 31.37
C ASN A 5 12.43 -7.20 31.16
N THR A 6 12.22 -6.78 29.92
CA THR A 6 11.25 -5.70 29.64
C THR A 6 9.82 -6.25 29.66
N LEU A 7 8.92 -5.62 30.40
CA LEU A 7 7.49 -5.88 30.34
C LEU A 7 6.78 -4.69 29.71
N ILE A 8 5.99 -4.95 28.66
CA ILE A 8 5.20 -3.95 27.95
C ILE A 8 3.74 -4.27 28.19
N ASP A 9 3.02 -3.35 28.83
CA ASP A 9 1.58 -3.45 29.09
C ASP A 9 0.86 -2.28 28.44
N VAL A 10 -0.21 -2.57 27.69
CA VAL A 10 -1.02 -1.56 27.02
C VAL A 10 -2.44 -1.67 27.53
N LYS A 11 -2.89 -0.66 28.28
CA LYS A 11 -4.25 -0.61 28.85
C LYS A 11 -4.79 0.81 28.81
N ASN A 12 -6.07 0.94 28.46
CA ASN A 12 -6.79 2.22 28.43
C ASN A 12 -6.04 3.35 27.69
N GLY A 13 -5.33 3.01 26.61
CA GLY A 13 -4.57 3.98 25.82
C GLY A 13 -3.29 4.50 26.49
N THR A 14 -2.77 3.80 27.49
CA THR A 14 -1.46 4.06 28.09
C THR A 14 -0.57 2.84 27.89
N LEU A 15 0.64 3.09 27.39
CA LEU A 15 1.71 2.12 27.26
C LEU A 15 2.62 2.24 28.48
N ASN A 16 2.75 1.16 29.23
CA ASN A 16 3.66 1.05 30.36
C ASN A 16 4.82 0.13 29.96
N MET A 17 6.03 0.65 30.04
CA MET A 17 7.25 -0.11 29.81
C MET A 17 8.03 -0.16 31.12
N SER A 18 8.26 -1.37 31.63
CA SER A 18 9.09 -1.54 32.83
C SER A 18 10.41 -2.24 32.50
N VAL A 19 11.53 -1.64 32.92
CA VAL A 19 12.88 -2.19 32.81
C VAL A 19 13.51 -2.19 34.20
N LEU A 20 13.94 -3.38 34.67
CA LEU A 20 14.58 -3.54 35.99
C LEU A 20 13.77 -2.97 37.18
N GLY A 21 12.44 -2.93 37.06
CA GLY A 21 11.53 -2.43 38.09
C GLY A 21 11.18 -0.94 37.96
N GLU A 22 11.87 -0.19 37.10
CA GLU A 22 11.51 1.19 36.77
C GLU A 22 10.48 1.20 35.64
N THR A 23 9.38 1.93 35.82
CA THR A 23 8.28 1.98 34.84
C THR A 23 8.18 3.37 34.22
N VAL A 24 8.20 3.41 32.89
CA VAL A 24 7.87 4.59 32.09
C VAL A 24 6.48 4.40 31.51
N SER A 25 5.60 5.40 31.71
CA SER A 25 4.24 5.40 31.19
C SER A 25 4.08 6.46 30.10
N ILE A 26 3.56 6.06 28.95
CA ILE A 26 3.32 6.93 27.82
C ILE A 26 1.83 6.88 27.49
N SER A 27 1.14 8.02 27.51
CA SER A 27 -0.22 8.09 27.00
C SER A 27 -0.20 8.04 25.47
N VAL A 28 -0.74 6.97 24.90
CA VAL A 28 -0.86 6.77 23.45
C VAL A 28 -1.77 7.83 22.83
N ARG A 29 -2.84 8.22 23.53
CA ARG A 29 -3.77 9.24 23.04
C ARG A 29 -3.15 10.63 23.01
N GLY A 30 -2.34 10.98 24.02
CA GLY A 30 -1.55 12.22 24.03
C GLY A 30 -0.49 12.24 22.94
N ALA A 31 0.23 11.13 22.76
CA ALA A 31 1.26 10.98 21.72
C ALA A 31 0.67 11.07 20.30
N MET A 32 -0.46 10.41 20.04
CA MET A 32 -1.18 10.49 18.77
C MET A 32 -1.85 11.86 18.55
N SER A 33 -2.21 12.55 19.64
CA SER A 33 -2.76 13.90 19.54
C SER A 33 -1.71 14.94 19.20
N ALA A 34 -0.45 14.76 19.62
CA ALA A 34 0.66 15.62 19.21
C ALA A 34 0.87 15.58 17.69
N SER A 35 0.59 14.44 17.04
CA SER A 35 0.55 14.32 15.58
C SER A 35 -0.75 14.81 14.93
N SER A 36 -1.79 15.14 15.70
CA SER A 36 -3.12 15.48 15.17
C SER A 36 -3.61 16.90 15.47
N VAL A 37 -2.81 17.78 16.10
CA VAL A 37 -3.22 19.20 16.26
C VAL A 37 -2.83 20.09 15.08
N ASN A 38 -2.18 19.55 14.05
CA ASN A 38 -2.06 20.21 12.73
C ASN A 38 -2.47 19.21 11.65
N PHE A 39 -3.79 19.00 11.47
CA PHE A 39 -4.36 18.14 10.43
C PHE A 39 -4.23 18.71 9.00
N VAL A 40 -3.32 19.66 8.78
CA VAL A 40 -2.97 20.23 7.48
C VAL A 40 -1.51 20.63 7.54
N GLU A 41 -0.63 19.77 7.03
CA GLU A 41 0.65 20.05 6.32
C GLU A 41 1.75 19.01 6.52
N GLU A 42 1.61 18.02 7.41
CA GLU A 42 2.67 17.02 7.59
C GLU A 42 2.09 15.61 7.68
N CYS A 43 1.64 15.08 6.53
CA CYS A 43 1.86 13.66 6.30
C CYS A 43 3.35 13.44 6.53
N ALA A 44 3.74 12.75 7.60
CA ALA A 44 5.11 12.31 7.75
C ALA A 44 5.45 11.48 6.50
N PHE A 45 6.16 12.09 5.56
CA PHE A 45 6.76 11.39 4.44
C PHE A 45 7.62 10.30 5.06
N ILE A 46 7.32 9.04 4.72
CA ILE A 46 8.28 7.99 4.96
C ILE A 46 9.40 8.25 3.95
N ASP A 47 10.41 8.99 4.39
CA ASP A 47 11.65 9.31 3.65
C ASP A 47 12.56 8.06 3.51
N LEU A 48 11.97 6.88 3.28
CA LEU A 48 12.71 5.63 3.03
C LEU A 48 12.85 5.31 1.54
N ALA A 49 12.28 6.12 0.65
CA ALA A 49 12.33 5.84 -0.78
C ALA A 49 13.67 6.22 -1.43
N ASP A 50 14.35 7.28 -0.97
CA ASP A 50 15.47 7.81 -1.75
C ASP A 50 16.83 7.13 -1.51
N GLN A 51 17.03 6.43 -0.38
CA GLN A 51 18.31 5.76 -0.09
C GLN A 51 18.34 4.24 -0.27
N LEU A 52 17.19 3.58 -0.47
CA LEU A 52 17.12 2.10 -0.55
C LEU A 52 16.73 1.56 -1.92
N VAL A 53 16.37 2.43 -2.87
CA VAL A 53 16.03 2.00 -4.23
C VAL A 53 17.26 1.49 -5.01
N ASP A 54 18.48 1.86 -4.58
CA ASP A 54 19.71 1.55 -5.34
C ASP A 54 20.45 0.27 -4.89
N GLU A 55 20.09 -0.36 -3.76
CA GLU A 55 20.85 -1.53 -3.23
C GLU A 55 20.02 -2.76 -2.87
N MET A 56 18.70 -2.77 -3.11
CA MET A 56 17.91 -4.01 -3.03
C MET A 56 17.96 -4.74 -4.38
N VAL A 57 19.17 -5.16 -4.77
CA VAL A 57 19.36 -6.24 -5.74
C VAL A 57 18.69 -7.47 -5.12
N ILE A 58 17.59 -7.88 -5.72
CA ILE A 58 16.79 -9.04 -5.34
C ILE A 58 17.72 -10.26 -5.33
N HIS A 59 18.05 -10.75 -4.14
CA HIS A 59 18.72 -12.04 -3.98
C HIS A 59 17.70 -13.11 -4.41
N GLU A 60 18.08 -13.92 -5.40
CA GLU A 60 17.27 -14.98 -6.02
C GLU A 60 16.51 -15.79 -4.95
N PHE A 61 15.18 -15.63 -4.91
CA PHE A 61 14.30 -16.57 -4.24
C PHE A 61 13.98 -17.70 -5.23
N GLU A 62 14.37 -18.91 -4.87
CA GLU A 62 14.12 -20.13 -5.62
C GLU A 62 12.61 -20.38 -5.77
N GLU A 63 12.12 -20.36 -7.01
CA GLU A 63 10.70 -20.43 -7.35
C GLU A 63 10.12 -21.83 -7.09
N VAL A 64 9.15 -21.91 -6.16
CA VAL A 64 8.23 -23.05 -6.08
C VAL A 64 6.99 -22.72 -6.92
N SER A 65 6.87 -23.35 -8.07
CA SER A 65 5.74 -23.19 -8.98
C SER A 65 4.49 -23.90 -8.44
N LEU A 66 3.48 -23.13 -8.06
CA LEU A 66 2.12 -23.63 -7.83
C LEU A 66 1.31 -23.50 -9.13
N PRO A 67 0.40 -24.45 -9.41
CA PRO A 67 -0.42 -24.41 -10.62
C PRO A 67 -1.40 -23.22 -10.54
N VAL A 68 -1.32 -22.33 -11.52
CA VAL A 68 -2.22 -21.19 -11.70
C VAL A 68 -3.55 -21.71 -12.24
N PHE A 69 -4.62 -21.59 -11.45
CA PHE A 69 -5.98 -21.77 -11.93
C PHE A 69 -6.46 -20.44 -12.49
N GLU A 70 -6.69 -20.39 -13.80
CA GLU A 70 -7.34 -19.26 -14.49
C GLU A 70 -8.87 -19.36 -14.25
N GLU A 71 -9.31 -19.06 -13.03
CA GLU A 71 -10.70 -18.65 -12.82
C GLU A 71 -10.74 -17.13 -12.89
N GLU A 72 -11.57 -16.62 -13.80
CA GLU A 72 -11.84 -15.18 -13.95
C GLU A 72 -12.61 -14.74 -12.69
N GLU A 73 -11.88 -14.47 -11.60
CA GLU A 73 -12.45 -14.05 -10.33
C GLU A 73 -13.23 -12.75 -10.55
N GLU A 74 -14.56 -12.82 -10.45
CA GLU A 74 -15.42 -11.64 -10.46
C GLU A 74 -14.96 -10.68 -9.35
N LEU A 75 -14.70 -9.42 -9.71
CA LEU A 75 -14.19 -8.43 -8.76
C LEU A 75 -15.27 -8.06 -7.74
N GLU A 76 -15.22 -8.70 -6.57
CA GLU A 76 -16.13 -8.42 -5.46
C GLU A 76 -15.71 -7.15 -4.70
N LEU A 77 -16.36 -6.02 -5.02
CA LEU A 77 -16.17 -4.75 -4.32
C LEU A 77 -17.02 -4.66 -3.04
N LYS A 78 -16.45 -4.09 -1.99
CA LYS A 78 -17.14 -3.87 -0.71
C LYS A 78 -18.01 -2.62 -0.76
N GLU A 79 -19.06 -2.59 0.06
CA GLU A 79 -19.82 -1.36 0.27
C GLU A 79 -18.94 -0.27 0.90
N LEU A 80 -19.02 0.94 0.36
CA LEU A 80 -18.28 2.10 0.85
C LEU A 80 -19.18 3.04 1.67
N PRO A 81 -18.60 3.75 2.66
CA PRO A 81 -19.25 4.90 3.27
C PRO A 81 -19.62 5.96 2.23
N LYS A 82 -20.69 6.73 2.48
CA LYS A 82 -21.26 7.74 1.57
C LYS A 82 -20.30 8.80 1.02
N HIS A 83 -19.18 9.04 1.70
CA HIS A 83 -18.19 10.07 1.35
C HIS A 83 -17.05 9.51 0.50
N LEU A 84 -17.08 8.22 0.14
CA LEU A 84 -16.10 7.55 -0.69
C LEU A 84 -16.77 6.93 -1.91
N LYS A 85 -16.03 6.84 -3.02
CA LYS A 85 -16.46 6.18 -4.24
C LYS A 85 -15.32 5.41 -4.89
N TYR A 86 -15.68 4.39 -5.67
CA TYR A 86 -14.76 3.70 -6.55
C TYR A 86 -14.57 4.45 -7.86
N VAL A 87 -13.33 4.51 -8.33
CA VAL A 87 -12.96 4.94 -9.68
C VAL A 87 -11.98 3.93 -10.27
N PHE A 88 -12.16 3.61 -11.54
CA PHE A 88 -11.32 2.64 -12.23
C PHE A 88 -10.22 3.33 -13.05
N LEU A 89 -9.00 2.82 -12.93
CA LEU A 89 -7.84 3.37 -13.64
C LEU A 89 -7.64 2.79 -15.04
N ASP A 90 -8.46 1.80 -15.43
CA ASP A 90 -8.45 1.12 -16.72
C ASP A 90 -9.85 0.95 -17.30
N ASP A 91 -9.91 0.69 -18.60
CA ASP A 91 -11.17 0.52 -19.33
C ASP A 91 -11.84 -0.84 -19.04
N ALA A 92 -11.04 -1.83 -18.63
CA ALA A 92 -11.52 -3.16 -18.24
C ALA A 92 -12.20 -3.17 -16.85
N GLN A 93 -12.19 -2.04 -16.13
CA GLN A 93 -12.70 -1.93 -14.75
C GLN A 93 -12.06 -2.95 -13.78
N GLN A 94 -10.78 -3.29 -14.01
CA GLN A 94 -10.05 -4.24 -13.18
C GLN A 94 -9.21 -3.58 -12.09
N LYS A 95 -9.04 -2.25 -12.17
CA LYS A 95 -8.16 -1.49 -11.26
C LYS A 95 -8.93 -0.44 -10.45
N PRO A 96 -9.76 -0.85 -9.47
CA PRO A 96 -10.53 0.05 -8.62
C PRO A 96 -9.66 0.80 -7.61
N VAL A 97 -9.77 2.12 -7.55
CA VAL A 97 -9.21 2.96 -6.48
C VAL A 97 -10.35 3.66 -5.75
N ILE A 98 -10.22 3.81 -4.44
CA ILE A 98 -11.19 4.52 -3.60
C ILE A 98 -10.74 5.98 -3.47
N ILE A 99 -11.62 6.92 -3.82
CA ILE A 99 -11.40 8.35 -3.68
C ILE A 99 -12.55 9.01 -2.92
N PHE A 100 -12.36 10.28 -2.54
CA PHE A 100 -13.42 11.08 -1.90
C PHE A 100 -14.53 11.40 -2.91
N ALA A 101 -15.79 11.24 -2.47
CA ALA A 101 -16.94 11.33 -3.37
C ALA A 101 -17.33 12.78 -3.72
N GLU A 102 -16.99 13.74 -2.87
CA GLU A 102 -17.39 15.15 -3.01
C GLU A 102 -16.25 16.03 -3.57
N LEU A 103 -15.30 15.43 -4.31
CA LEU A 103 -14.30 16.20 -5.06
C LEU A 103 -14.96 17.01 -6.18
N ASP A 104 -14.43 18.20 -6.44
CA ASP A 104 -14.83 18.95 -7.63
C ASP A 104 -14.38 18.19 -8.88
N ARG A 105 -15.11 18.39 -9.98
CA ARG A 105 -14.86 17.65 -11.23
C ARG A 105 -13.43 17.79 -11.73
N GLU A 106 -12.88 19.01 -11.66
CA GLU A 106 -11.51 19.29 -12.10
C GLU A 106 -10.47 18.57 -11.22
N GLU A 107 -10.66 18.61 -9.89
CA GLU A 107 -9.80 17.91 -8.93
C GLU A 107 -9.84 16.40 -9.10
N GLU A 108 -11.03 15.85 -9.34
CA GLU A 108 -11.21 14.43 -9.62
C GLU A 108 -10.49 14.01 -10.91
N GLU A 109 -10.65 14.77 -12.00
CA GLU A 109 -10.01 14.49 -13.29
C GLU A 109 -8.48 14.56 -13.16
N GLU A 110 -7.94 15.55 -12.44
CA GLU A 110 -6.51 15.69 -12.18
C GLU A 110 -5.97 14.53 -11.32
N LEU A 111 -6.68 14.17 -10.25
CA LEU A 111 -6.32 13.06 -9.37
C LEU A 111 -6.28 11.73 -10.14
N ILE A 112 -7.30 11.45 -10.96
CA ILE A 112 -7.37 10.24 -11.78
C ILE A 112 -6.20 10.20 -12.77
N ALA A 113 -5.87 11.32 -13.42
CA ALA A 113 -4.74 11.40 -14.34
C ALA A 113 -3.41 11.09 -13.63
N MET A 114 -3.21 11.64 -12.43
CA MET A 114 -2.03 11.37 -11.60
C MET A 114 -1.96 9.89 -11.19
N LEU A 115 -3.06 9.31 -10.73
CA LEU A 115 -3.13 7.90 -10.32
C LEU A 115 -2.88 6.95 -11.50
N ARG A 116 -3.39 7.29 -12.69
CA ARG A 116 -3.10 6.53 -13.93
C ARG A 116 -1.62 6.54 -14.28
N LYS A 117 -0.95 7.69 -14.12
CA LYS A 117 0.50 7.82 -14.35
C LYS A 117 1.32 7.01 -13.34
N ASN A 118 0.84 6.88 -12.11
CA ASN A 118 1.55 6.25 -10.99
C ASN A 118 0.99 4.87 -10.59
N GLN A 119 0.32 4.16 -11.50
CA GLN A 119 -0.26 2.82 -11.25
C GLN A 119 0.73 1.83 -10.62
N LYS A 120 2.02 1.91 -10.97
CA LYS A 120 3.06 1.04 -10.42
C LYS A 120 3.30 1.27 -8.94
N ALA A 121 3.33 2.54 -8.52
CA ALA A 121 3.58 2.92 -7.12
C ALA A 121 2.43 2.49 -6.19
N ILE A 122 1.21 2.44 -6.71
CA ILE A 122 0.01 2.01 -5.96
C ILE A 122 -0.25 0.49 -6.03
N GLY A 123 0.66 -0.28 -6.65
CA GLY A 123 0.59 -1.74 -6.65
C GLY A 123 -0.17 -2.38 -7.82
N TRP A 124 -0.65 -1.62 -8.81
CA TRP A 124 -1.27 -2.19 -10.02
C TRP A 124 -0.28 -2.76 -11.03
N SER A 125 1.03 -2.70 -10.74
CA SER A 125 2.10 -3.31 -11.53
C SER A 125 2.45 -4.71 -11.02
N MET A 126 1.45 -5.56 -10.81
CA MET A 126 1.66 -7.00 -10.66
C MET A 126 0.98 -7.69 -11.84
N HIS A 127 1.56 -7.54 -13.02
CA HIS A 127 1.30 -8.42 -14.16
C HIS A 127 2.61 -8.57 -14.94
N ALA A 128 3.42 -9.56 -14.57
CA ALA A 128 4.25 -10.26 -15.53
C ALA A 128 3.50 -11.56 -15.83
N PRO A 129 2.95 -11.69 -17.03
CA PRO A 129 3.49 -12.73 -17.89
C PRO A 129 3.64 -12.22 -19.33
N ASP A 130 4.87 -11.89 -19.71
CA ASP A 130 5.29 -11.96 -21.12
C ASP A 130 5.86 -13.34 -21.38
N TYR A 131 5.03 -14.39 -21.26
CA TYR A 131 5.40 -15.72 -21.74
C TYR A 131 4.22 -16.36 -22.44
N LEU A 132 4.07 -16.03 -23.73
CA LEU A 132 4.08 -16.97 -24.87
C LEU A 132 3.53 -16.29 -26.13
N GLY A 133 4.29 -16.34 -27.22
CA GLY A 133 3.69 -16.40 -28.56
C GLY A 133 3.92 -15.23 -29.51
N ARG A 134 5.18 -14.90 -29.85
CA ARG A 134 5.48 -14.41 -31.21
C ARG A 134 6.46 -15.37 -31.89
N GLY A 135 5.95 -16.54 -32.25
CA GLY A 135 6.62 -17.54 -33.07
C GLY A 135 5.65 -18.11 -34.10
N SER A 136 5.44 -17.37 -35.20
CA SER A 136 4.89 -17.82 -36.50
C SER A 136 5.10 -16.62 -37.44
N GLN A 137 5.70 -16.70 -38.62
CA GLN A 137 5.83 -17.79 -39.57
C GLN A 137 6.89 -17.35 -40.61
N ALA A 138 7.88 -18.19 -40.92
CA ALA A 138 8.71 -18.02 -42.11
C ALA A 138 9.12 -19.40 -42.64
N VAL A 139 8.17 -20.08 -43.28
CA VAL A 139 8.44 -21.11 -44.29
C VAL A 139 7.40 -20.95 -45.39
N SER A 140 7.84 -20.46 -46.54
CA SER A 140 7.29 -20.76 -47.88
C SER A 140 8.16 -20.10 -48.94
N GLY A 141 8.66 -20.91 -49.89
CA GLY A 141 9.21 -20.47 -51.17
C GLY A 141 10.69 -20.75 -51.36
#